data_AF-A0A8F1MAQ2-F1
#
_entry.id   AF-A0A8F1MAQ2-F1
#
_cell.length_a   1.000
_cell.length_b   1.000
_cell.length_c   1.000
_cell.angle_alpha   90.00
_cell.angle_beta   90.00
_cell.angle_gamma   90.00
#
_symmetry.space_group_name_H-M   'P 1'
#
loop_
_entity.id
_entity.type
_entity.pdbx_description
1 polymer ?
#
loop_
_entity_poly.entity_id
_entity_poly.type
_entity_poly.pdbx_seq_one_letter_code
_entity_poly.pdbx_strand_id
1 'polypeptide(L)' 'MEQIISQVVKQLFDQDISVQLTRPDPKFGDFATNVALQLAKPLGKNPREIAEMIAEKPAQRRRV' A
#
# COMPACT_ATOMS: atom_id res chain seq x y z
N MET A 1 1.08 5.58 -9.99
CA MET A 1 1.46 4.85 -8.75
C MET A 1 0.23 4.48 -7.92
N GLU A 2 -0.73 5.40 -7.71
CA GLU A 2 -1.98 5.16 -6.95
C GLU A 2 -2.79 3.95 -7.43
N GLN A 3 -3.01 3.85 -8.74
CA GLN A 3 -3.78 2.74 -9.34
C GLN A 3 -3.16 1.37 -9.07
N ILE A 4 -1.83 1.27 -9.01
CA ILE A 4 -1.13 0.00 -8.75
C ILE A 4 -1.40 -0.43 -7.31
N ILE A 5 -1.30 0.49 -6.36
CA ILE A 5 -1.56 0.20 -4.94
C ILE A 5 -3.03 -0.20 -4.76
N SER A 6 -3.97 0.53 -5.38
CA SER A 6 -5.40 0.21 -5.32
C SER A 6 -5.69 -1.20 -5.88
N GLN A 7 -5.09 -1.56 -7.02
CA GLN A 7 -5.22 -2.90 -7.59
C GLN A 7 -4.63 -3.98 -6.68
N VAL A 8 -3.44 -3.76 -6.12
CA VAL A 8 -2.77 -4.71 -5.22
C VAL A 8 -3.62 -4.94 -3.97
N VAL A 9 -4.16 -3.87 -3.40
CA VAL A 9 -5.04 -3.94 -2.22
C VAL A 9 -6.30 -4.74 -2.52
N LYS A 10 -6.96 -4.46 -3.65
CA LYS A 10 -8.14 -5.20 -4.08
C LYS A 10 -7.83 -6.68 -4.29
N GLN A 11 -6.67 -7.02 -4.86
CA GLN A 11 -6.25 -8.41 -5.04
C GLN A 11 -5.84 -9.13 -3.75
N LEU A 12 -5.30 -8.41 -2.75
CA LEU A 12 -4.80 -9.01 -1.51
C LEU A 12 -5.90 -9.13 -0.45
N PHE A 13 -6.76 -8.13 -0.36
CA PHE A 13 -7.68 -7.95 0.76
C PHE A 13 -9.15 -7.85 0.32
N ASP A 14 -9.43 -7.86 -0.98
CA ASP A 14 -10.77 -7.65 -1.56
C ASP A 14 -11.45 -6.37 -1.02
N GLN A 15 -10.63 -5.35 -0.78
CA GLN A 15 -11.06 -4.05 -0.28
C GLN A 15 -10.88 -2.98 -1.36
N ASP A 16 -11.91 -2.17 -1.54
CA ASP A 16 -11.86 -1.00 -2.42
C ASP A 16 -11.74 0.25 -1.55
N ILE A 17 -10.50 0.74 -1.40
CA ILE A 17 -10.18 1.92 -0.60
C ILE A 17 -9.47 2.98 -1.44
N SER A 18 -9.77 4.23 -1.10
CA SER A 18 -9.15 5.39 -1.73
C SER A 18 -7.68 5.48 -1.33
N VAL A 19 -6.80 5.21 -2.31
CA VAL A 19 -5.37 5.41 -2.16
C VAL A 19 -5.06 6.89 -2.28
N GLN A 20 -4.52 7.48 -1.22
CA GLN A 20 -3.97 8.82 -1.27
C GLN A 20 -2.45 8.72 -1.18
N LEU A 21 -1.76 9.30 -2.16
CA LEU A 21 -0.32 9.51 -2.09
C LEU A 21 -0.03 10.90 -1.57
N THR A 22 0.83 10.95 -0.57
CA THR A 22 1.40 12.19 -0.08
C THR A 22 2.90 12.16 -0.27
N ARG A 23 3.51 13.35 -0.35
CA ARG A 23 4.96 13.50 -0.35
C ARG A 23 5.40 13.59 1.12
N PRO A 24 6.07 12.56 1.66
CA PRO A 24 6.51 12.59 3.04
C PRO A 24 7.79 13.43 3.18
N ASP A 25 8.25 13.58 4.41
CA ASP A 25 9.58 14.11 4.69
C ASP A 25 10.63 13.29 3.91
N PRO A 26 11.64 13.92 3.27
CA PRO A 26 12.64 13.24 2.43
C PRO A 26 13.28 12.01 3.05
N LYS A 27 13.36 11.93 4.38
CA LYS A 27 13.88 10.76 5.12
C LYS A 27 13.03 9.49 4.99
N PHE A 28 11.77 9.60 4.57
CA PHE A 28 10.84 8.47 4.41
C PHE A 28 10.63 8.06 2.94
N GLY A 29 11.46 8.57 2.02
CA GLY A 29 11.39 8.29 0.59
C GLY A 29 10.53 9.28 -0.18
N ASP A 30 10.30 8.99 -1.45
CA ASP A 30 9.66 9.94 -2.37
C ASP A 30 8.13 10.01 -2.25
N PHE A 31 7.51 8.93 -1.75
CA PHE A 31 6.06 8.77 -1.69
C PHE A 31 5.65 7.99 -0.44
N ALA A 32 4.56 8.42 0.20
CA ALA A 32 3.92 7.72 1.30
C ALA A 32 2.43 7.53 1.02
N THR A 33 1.83 6.49 1.61
CA THR A 33 0.39 6.25 1.55
C THR A 33 -0.17 5.84 2.91
N ASN A 34 -1.39 6.28 3.21
CA ASN A 34 -2.11 5.92 4.45
C ASN A 34 -2.95 4.64 4.32
N VAL A 35 -2.94 3.99 3.16
CA VAL A 35 -3.73 2.79 2.84
C VAL A 35 -3.54 1.67 3.86
N ALA A 36 -2.30 1.44 4.31
CA ALA A 36 -2.01 0.40 5.31
C ALA A 36 -2.71 0.66 6.66
N LEU A 37 -2.82 1.93 7.06
CA LEU A 37 -3.56 2.32 8.27
C LEU A 37 -5.07 2.17 8.09
N GLN A 38 -5.59 2.50 6.90
CA GLN A 38 -7.02 2.34 6.59
C GLN A 38 -7.44 0.87 6.62
N LEU A 39 -6.57 -0.04 6.15
CA LEU A 39 -6.79 -1.49 6.14
C LEU A 39 -6.61 -2.16 7.50
N ALA A 40 -5.79 -1.58 8.38
CA ALA A 40 -5.53 -2.15 9.71
C ALA A 40 -6.81 -2.33 10.54
N LYS A 41 -7.75 -1.37 10.46
CA LYS A 41 -9.04 -1.45 11.14
C LYS A 41 -9.92 -2.61 10.64
N PRO A 42 -10.30 -2.68 9.34
CA PRO A 42 -11.15 -3.75 8.85
C PRO A 42 -10.48 -5.13 8.88
N LEU A 43 -9.17 -5.21 8.74
CA LEU A 43 -8.43 -6.48 8.76
C LEU A 43 -8.01 -6.93 10.17
N GLY A 44 -8.06 -6.03 11.16
CA GLY A 44 -7.56 -6.30 12.52
C GLY A 44 -6.07 -6.64 12.58
N LYS A 45 -5.28 -6.15 11.61
CA LYS A 45 -3.84 -6.45 11.46
C LYS A 45 -2.96 -5.24 11.71
N ASN A 46 -1.69 -5.48 11.99
CA ASN A 46 -0.72 -4.40 12.15
C ASN A 46 -0.54 -3.64 10.83
N PRO A 47 -0.66 -2.30 10.81
CA PRO A 47 -0.42 -1.50 9.61
C PRO A 47 0.93 -1.78 8.94
N ARG A 48 1.97 -2.09 9.72
CA ARG A 48 3.31 -2.41 9.17
C ARG A 48 3.29 -3.69 8.34
N GLU A 49 2.67 -4.76 8.83
CA GLU A 49 2.54 -6.02 8.10
C GLU A 49 1.77 -5.82 6.79
N ILE A 50 0.70 -5.01 6.83
CA ILE A 50 -0.06 -4.66 5.63
C ILE A 50 0.80 -3.90 4.63
N ALA A 51 1.59 -2.93 5.10
CA ALA A 51 2.50 -2.18 4.24
C ALA A 51 3.56 -3.08 3.59
N GLU A 52 4.13 -4.03 4.34
CA GLU A 52 5.09 -5.01 3.83
C GLU A 52 4.47 -5.92 2.76
N MET A 53 3.28 -6.47 3.00
CA MET A 53 2.54 -7.27 2.02
C MET A 53 2.24 -6.48 0.73
N ILE A 54 1.88 -5.20 0.88
CA ILE A 54 1.64 -4.31 -0.26
C ILE A 54 2.95 -3.93 -0.96
N ALA A 55 4.10 -3.85 -0.25
CA ALA A 55 5.39 -3.48 -0.83
C ALA A 55 6.07 -4.65 -1.58
N GLU A 56 5.88 -5.89 -1.12
CA GLU A 56 6.41 -7.09 -1.80
C GLU A 56 5.83 -7.28 -3.21
N LYS A 57 4.53 -7.03 -3.40
CA LYS A 57 3.84 -7.26 -4.68
C LYS A 57 4.27 -6.36 -5.86
N PRO A 58 4.33 -5.02 -5.75
CA PRO A 58 4.66 -4.13 -6.86
C PRO A 58 6.13 -4.28 -7.31
N ALA A 59 7.02 -4.82 -6.47
CA ALA A 59 8.41 -5.09 -6.82
C ALA A 59 8.57 -6.20 -7.87
N GLN A 60 7.58 -7.09 -8.04
CA GLN A 60 7.63 -8.16 -9.04
C GLN A 60 7.40 -7.70 -10.49
N ARG A 61 7.18 -6.40 -10.73
CA ARG A 61 7.01 -5.84 -12.08
C ARG A 61 8.29 -5.33 -12.75
N ARG A 62 9.48 -5.67 -12.23
CA ARG A 62 10.78 -5.51 -12.91
C ARG A 62 11.48 -6.86 -13.07
N ARG A 63 11.03 -7.64 -14.04
CA ARG A 63 11.83 -8.69 -14.69
C ARG A 63 11.40 -8.75 -16.16
N VAL A 64 11.87 -7.79 -16.94
CA VAL A 64 12.19 -7.91 -18.38
C VAL A 64 13.37 -7.00 -18.67
#